data_AF-A0A5F9CA27-F1
#
_entry.id   AF-A0A5F9CA27-F1
#
_cell.length_a   1.000
_cell.length_b   1.000
_cell.length_c   1.000
_cell.angle_alpha   90.00
_cell.angle_beta   90.00
_cell.angle_gamma   90.00
#
_symmetry.space_group_name_H-M   'P 1'
#
loop_
_entity.id
_entity.type
_entity.pdbx_description
1 polymer ?
#
loop_
_entity_poly.entity_id
_entity_poly.type
_entity_poly.pdbx_seq_one_letter_code
_entity_poly.pdbx_strand_id
1 'polypeptide(L)'
;LSPVASSLGLLLVVATAFHTPLPLTEGFTNDATSNIPQSTAGKAGEHMIHITKKIFELREKMCDYNAKCLNRTAALAAPDLNLPKLTEKDKCSPTALNKEICLMRITIELLEFQIYLEYIQNKFRNDEENARAKDVQISLQVETELLMQKVSASSLLTLYIGRETERKHLGPAPWLNSLEVFLEHSLRAMHMM
;
A
#
# COMPACT_ATOMS: atom_id res chain seq x y z
N LEU A 1 -11.89 -10.22 73.04
CA LEU A 1 -10.43 -10.28 72.79
C LEU A 1 -10.18 -11.36 71.73
N SER A 2 -9.30 -11.08 70.78
CA SER A 2 -9.10 -11.70 69.47
C SER A 2 -8.84 -13.22 69.46
N PRO A 3 -8.90 -13.82 68.25
CA PRO A 3 -7.71 -14.45 67.71
C PRO A 3 -7.28 -13.80 66.40
N VAL A 4 -5.98 -13.54 66.30
CA VAL A 4 -5.29 -13.10 65.09
C VAL A 4 -5.01 -14.34 64.25
N ALA A 5 -5.55 -14.38 63.04
CA ALA A 5 -5.20 -15.39 62.04
C ALA A 5 -4.52 -14.65 60.86
N SER A 6 -3.20 -14.79 60.78
CA SER A 6 -2.38 -14.29 59.69
C SER A 6 -2.48 -15.23 58.49
N SER A 7 -3.08 -14.78 57.40
CA SER A 7 -2.97 -15.41 56.08
C SER A 7 -1.84 -14.73 55.29
N LEU A 8 -0.80 -15.50 54.94
CA LEU A 8 0.22 -15.07 53.98
C LEU A 8 -0.40 -15.01 52.58
N GLY A 9 -0.54 -13.82 52.02
CA GLY A 9 -0.84 -13.65 50.60
C GLY A 9 0.40 -13.89 49.74
N LEU A 10 0.36 -14.88 48.86
CA LEU A 10 1.32 -15.03 47.76
C LEU A 10 0.96 -14.04 46.65
N LEU A 11 1.75 -12.98 46.51
CA LEU A 11 1.73 -12.09 45.34
C LEU A 11 2.55 -12.74 44.22
N LEU A 12 1.88 -13.24 43.17
CA LEU A 12 2.54 -13.62 41.92
C LEU A 12 2.85 -12.35 41.12
N VAL A 13 4.10 -11.91 41.14
CA VAL A 13 4.62 -10.87 40.24
C VAL A 13 4.95 -11.54 38.91
N VAL A 14 4.19 -11.22 37.86
CA VAL A 14 4.58 -11.55 36.49
C VAL A 14 5.57 -10.49 36.03
N ALA A 15 6.84 -10.85 35.90
CA ALA A 15 7.84 -10.01 35.27
C ALA A 15 7.62 -10.04 33.75
N THR A 16 7.20 -8.93 33.15
CA THR A 16 7.29 -8.75 31.70
C THR A 16 8.75 -8.45 31.36
N ALA A 17 9.47 -9.46 30.86
CA ALA A 17 10.81 -9.26 30.32
C ALA A 17 10.72 -8.36 29.08
N PHE A 18 11.15 -7.10 29.26
CA PHE A 18 11.43 -6.16 28.18
C PHE A 18 12.38 -6.82 27.18
N HIS A 19 11.96 -6.91 25.92
CA HIS A 19 12.82 -7.35 24.83
C HIS A 19 13.82 -6.22 24.57
N THR A 20 15.09 -6.49 24.90
CA THR A 20 16.24 -5.67 24.50
C THR A 20 16.28 -5.53 22.97
N PRO A 21 16.57 -4.34 22.42
CA PRO A 21 16.80 -4.18 20.99
C PRO A 21 18.06 -4.95 20.58
N LEU A 22 17.94 -5.76 19.53
CA LEU A 22 19.02 -6.50 18.91
C LEU A 22 20.08 -5.51 18.36
N PRO A 23 21.39 -5.73 18.58
CA PRO A 23 22.42 -4.87 18.01
C PRO A 23 22.45 -5.04 16.49
N LEU A 24 22.47 -3.91 15.78
CA LEU A 24 22.85 -3.85 14.37
C LEU A 24 24.30 -4.34 14.24
N THR A 25 24.48 -5.61 13.88
CA THR A 25 25.74 -6.11 13.34
C THR A 25 25.56 -6.29 11.84
N GLU A 26 26.25 -5.39 11.14
CA GLU A 26 26.52 -5.44 9.72
C GLU A 26 27.26 -6.75 9.38
N GLY A 27 26.65 -7.53 8.49
CA GLY A 27 27.16 -8.81 8.02
C GLY A 27 26.43 -9.18 6.74
N PHE A 28 26.85 -8.58 5.63
CA PHE A 28 26.48 -9.03 4.29
C PHE A 28 27.00 -10.45 4.09
N THR A 29 26.10 -11.43 4.18
CA THR A 29 26.29 -12.73 3.52
C THR A 29 25.01 -13.09 2.81
N ASN A 30 25.14 -13.11 1.50
CA ASN A 30 24.14 -13.52 0.53
C ASN A 30 23.72 -14.97 0.78
N ASP A 31 22.51 -15.26 0.33
CA ASP A 31 21.99 -16.57 -0.03
C ASP A 31 21.33 -17.39 1.10
N ALA A 32 20.12 -16.95 1.43
CA ALA A 32 19.06 -17.87 1.83
C ALA A 32 17.84 -17.59 0.96
N THR A 33 17.81 -18.17 -0.24
CA THR A 33 16.56 -18.29 -1.01
C THR A 33 15.59 -19.07 -0.13
N SER A 34 14.64 -18.35 0.48
CA SER A 34 13.56 -18.93 1.26
C SER A 34 12.69 -19.74 0.31
N ASN A 35 12.87 -21.06 0.31
CA ASN A 35 12.06 -22.01 -0.46
C ASN A 35 10.65 -22.21 0.16
N ILE A 36 10.13 -21.22 0.88
CA ILE A 36 8.74 -21.24 1.34
C ILE A 36 7.87 -21.00 0.10
N PRO A 37 6.91 -21.89 -0.24
CA PRO A 37 5.98 -21.65 -1.31
C PRO A 37 5.25 -20.34 -1.03
N GLN A 38 5.65 -19.29 -1.75
CA GLN A 38 5.11 -17.97 -1.54
C GLN A 38 3.67 -17.99 -2.05
N SER A 39 2.74 -17.72 -1.15
CA SER A 39 1.34 -17.61 -1.54
C SER A 39 1.21 -16.51 -2.60
N THR A 40 0.22 -16.62 -3.49
CA THR A 40 -0.10 -15.56 -4.45
C THR A 40 -0.33 -14.21 -3.75
N ALA A 41 -0.73 -14.20 -2.46
CA ALA A 41 -0.83 -13.00 -1.63
C ALA A 41 0.54 -12.40 -1.30
N GLY A 42 1.51 -13.24 -0.91
CA GLY A 42 2.90 -12.83 -0.74
C GLY A 42 3.49 -12.28 -2.04
N LYS A 43 3.16 -12.87 -3.19
CA LYS A 43 3.64 -12.39 -4.50
C LYS A 43 3.08 -11.02 -4.89
N ALA A 44 1.79 -10.78 -4.64
CA ALA A 44 1.15 -9.48 -4.84
C ALA A 44 1.76 -8.40 -3.91
N GLY A 45 1.95 -8.72 -2.63
CA GLY A 45 2.61 -7.83 -1.67
C GLY A 45 4.01 -7.39 -2.11
N GLU A 46 4.87 -8.35 -2.48
CA GLU A 46 6.22 -8.04 -2.95
C GLU A 46 6.22 -7.22 -4.24
N HIS A 47 5.28 -7.50 -5.14
CA HIS A 47 5.18 -6.76 -6.38
C HIS A 47 4.65 -5.33 -6.18
N MET A 48 3.75 -5.08 -5.21
CA MET A 48 3.40 -3.71 -4.78
C MET A 48 4.61 -2.94 -4.22
N ILE A 49 5.48 -3.60 -3.46
CA ILE A 49 6.74 -2.99 -2.97
C ILE A 49 7.60 -2.57 -4.17
N HIS A 50 7.71 -3.44 -5.17
CA HIS A 50 8.44 -3.15 -6.40
C HIS A 50 7.86 -1.95 -7.18
N ILE A 51 6.52 -1.88 -7.31
CA ILE A 51 5.84 -0.73 -7.93
C ILE A 51 6.13 0.56 -7.15
N THR A 52 6.08 0.52 -5.82
CA THR A 52 6.35 1.68 -4.96
C THR A 52 7.77 2.22 -5.20
N LYS A 53 8.75 1.33 -5.37
CA LYS A 53 10.12 1.73 -5.74
C LYS A 53 10.17 2.43 -7.10
N LYS A 54 9.49 1.90 -8.12
CA LYS A 54 9.45 2.53 -9.46
C LYS A 54 8.80 3.91 -9.43
N ILE A 55 7.73 4.07 -8.64
CA ILE A 55 7.07 5.37 -8.43
C ILE A 55 8.05 6.35 -7.79
N PHE A 56 8.78 5.93 -6.77
CA PHE A 56 9.78 6.77 -6.12
C PHE A 56 10.86 7.22 -7.12
N GLU A 57 11.41 6.30 -7.92
CA GLU A 57 12.41 6.63 -8.95
C GLU A 57 11.87 7.61 -10.02
N LEU A 58 10.62 7.45 -10.44
CA LEU A 58 9.97 8.39 -11.36
C LEU A 58 9.78 9.77 -10.71
N ARG A 59 9.37 9.82 -9.44
CA ARG A 59 9.25 11.08 -8.70
C ARG A 59 10.60 11.77 -8.52
N GLU A 60 11.65 11.05 -8.19
CA GLU A 60 13.02 11.60 -8.14
C GLU A 60 13.39 12.27 -9.45
N LYS A 61 13.11 11.60 -10.57
CA LYS A 61 13.41 12.14 -11.88
C LYS A 61 12.60 13.39 -12.19
N MET A 62 11.29 13.36 -11.96
CA MET A 62 10.41 14.52 -12.17
C MET A 62 10.78 15.72 -11.29
N CYS A 63 11.25 15.45 -10.08
CA CYS A 63 11.69 16.45 -9.12
C CYS A 63 13.13 16.92 -9.35
N ASP A 64 13.83 16.41 -10.36
CA ASP A 64 15.26 16.65 -10.58
C ASP A 64 16.07 16.44 -9.27
N TYR A 65 15.72 15.39 -8.50
CA TYR A 65 16.26 15.03 -7.19
C TYR A 65 16.14 16.13 -6.10
N ASN A 66 15.27 17.11 -6.29
CA ASN A 66 15.04 18.16 -5.32
C ASN A 66 14.25 17.66 -4.09
N ALA A 67 14.87 17.70 -2.91
CA ALA A 67 14.27 17.22 -1.67
C ALA A 67 12.97 17.93 -1.26
N LYS A 68 12.78 19.22 -1.62
CA LYS A 68 11.53 19.94 -1.33
C LYS A 68 10.38 19.42 -2.19
N CYS A 69 10.65 19.07 -3.45
CA CYS A 69 9.67 18.47 -4.36
C CYS A 69 9.32 17.03 -3.96
N LEU A 70 10.30 16.26 -3.49
CA LEU A 70 10.10 14.89 -3.01
C LEU A 70 9.28 14.82 -1.71
N ASN A 71 9.22 15.90 -0.94
CA ASN A 71 8.50 15.94 0.32
C ASN A 71 6.98 15.79 0.11
N ARG A 72 6.42 14.66 0.55
CA ARG A 72 4.98 14.32 0.42
C ARG A 72 4.04 15.24 1.21
N THR A 73 4.53 16.02 2.19
CA THR A 73 3.65 16.97 2.92
C THR A 73 3.03 18.03 2.01
N ALA A 74 3.68 18.39 0.90
CA ALA A 74 3.09 19.26 -0.13
C ALA A 74 1.96 18.56 -0.92
N ALA A 75 1.98 17.23 -1.04
CA ALA A 75 0.98 16.44 -1.75
C ALA A 75 -0.32 16.28 -0.94
N LEU A 76 -0.23 16.26 0.39
CA LEU A 76 -1.39 16.23 1.30
C LEU A 76 -2.15 17.57 1.33
N ALA A 77 -1.55 18.65 0.81
CA ALA A 77 -2.16 19.97 0.74
C ALA A 77 -2.93 20.22 -0.57
N ALA A 78 -3.03 19.23 -1.46
CA ALA A 78 -3.77 19.38 -2.71
C ALA A 78 -5.30 19.43 -2.44
N PRO A 79 -6.01 20.45 -2.94
CA PRO A 79 -7.45 20.62 -2.72
C PRO A 79 -8.23 19.45 -3.34
N ASP A 80 -9.23 18.91 -2.61
CA ASP A 80 -10.13 17.78 -2.95
C ASP A 80 -10.00 17.21 -4.37
N LEU A 81 -8.91 16.48 -4.57
CA LEU A 81 -8.74 15.59 -5.71
C LEU A 81 -9.48 14.31 -5.37
N ASN A 82 -10.52 13.99 -6.14
CA ASN A 82 -11.25 12.72 -6.07
C ASN A 82 -10.39 11.61 -6.71
N LEU A 83 -9.18 11.41 -6.17
CA LEU A 83 -8.30 10.33 -6.57
C LEU A 83 -8.69 9.04 -5.85
N PRO A 84 -8.40 7.88 -6.48
CA PRO A 84 -8.70 6.60 -5.87
C PRO A 84 -8.03 6.50 -4.49
N LYS A 85 -8.80 6.12 -3.48
CA LYS A 85 -8.35 6.04 -2.09
C LYS A 85 -9.18 5.02 -1.33
N LEU A 86 -8.55 4.35 -0.38
CA LEU A 86 -9.25 3.49 0.56
C LEU A 86 -9.89 4.34 1.67
N THR A 87 -11.15 4.08 1.94
CA THR A 87 -11.98 4.69 2.98
C THR A 87 -12.42 3.64 3.99
N GLU A 88 -13.06 4.06 5.08
CA GLU A 88 -13.60 3.14 6.08
C GLU A 88 -14.65 2.15 5.49
N LYS A 89 -15.37 2.58 4.45
CA LYS A 89 -16.37 1.75 3.76
C LYS A 89 -15.74 0.58 3.01
N ASP A 90 -14.44 0.67 2.72
CA ASP A 90 -13.70 -0.33 1.96
C ASP A 90 -13.18 -1.47 2.83
N LYS A 91 -13.43 -1.41 4.14
CA LYS A 91 -13.19 -2.52 5.08
C LYS A 91 -11.76 -3.05 5.05
N CYS A 92 -10.79 -2.15 4.82
CA CYS A 92 -9.35 -2.45 4.82
C CYS A 92 -8.63 -2.07 6.11
N SER A 93 -9.33 -1.51 7.10
CA SER A 93 -8.72 -1.12 8.38
C SER A 93 -8.60 -2.31 9.34
N PRO A 94 -7.64 -2.30 10.29
CA PRO A 94 -7.48 -3.39 11.25
C PRO A 94 -8.75 -3.67 12.08
N THR A 95 -9.53 -2.64 12.38
CA THR A 95 -10.73 -2.72 13.23
C THR A 95 -12.00 -3.13 12.47
N ALA A 96 -12.01 -3.02 11.15
CA ALA A 96 -13.19 -3.29 10.32
C ALA A 96 -12.86 -4.18 9.11
N LEU A 97 -11.82 -5.01 9.21
CA LEU A 97 -11.31 -5.80 8.10
C LEU A 97 -12.36 -6.78 7.58
N ASN A 98 -12.70 -6.66 6.30
CA ASN A 98 -13.36 -7.70 5.52
C ASN A 98 -12.46 -8.01 4.32
N LYS A 99 -11.82 -9.18 4.34
CA LYS A 99 -10.78 -9.54 3.35
C LYS A 99 -11.30 -9.50 1.92
N GLU A 100 -12.49 -10.01 1.67
CA GLU A 100 -13.09 -10.06 0.33
C GLU A 100 -13.40 -8.65 -0.20
N ILE A 101 -14.11 -7.84 0.61
CA ILE A 101 -14.46 -6.47 0.23
C ILE A 101 -13.20 -5.62 0.06
N CYS A 102 -12.25 -5.73 0.98
CA CYS A 102 -11.00 -4.97 0.92
C CYS A 102 -10.21 -5.31 -0.34
N LEU A 103 -10.02 -6.60 -0.63
CA LEU A 103 -9.27 -7.03 -1.80
C LEU A 103 -9.95 -6.58 -3.10
N MET A 104 -11.28 -6.66 -3.19
CA MET A 104 -12.04 -6.13 -4.32
C MET A 104 -11.85 -4.62 -4.47
N ARG A 105 -11.89 -3.88 -3.36
CA ARG A 105 -11.69 -2.43 -3.39
C ARG A 105 -10.29 -2.05 -3.84
N ILE A 106 -9.25 -2.71 -3.31
CA ILE A 106 -7.87 -2.51 -3.77
C ILE A 106 -7.77 -2.73 -5.29
N THR A 107 -8.31 -3.85 -5.79
CA THR A 107 -8.29 -4.16 -7.24
C THR A 107 -9.01 -3.08 -8.06
N ILE A 108 -10.17 -2.59 -7.61
CA ILE A 108 -10.91 -1.58 -8.34
C ILE A 108 -10.18 -0.23 -8.35
N GLU A 109 -9.68 0.24 -7.20
CA GLU A 109 -8.91 1.49 -7.15
C GLU A 109 -7.66 1.42 -8.05
N LEU A 110 -7.00 0.26 -8.10
CA LEU A 110 -5.83 0.03 -8.95
C LEU A 110 -6.15 0.10 -10.45
N LEU A 111 -7.32 -0.38 -10.85
CA LEU A 111 -7.83 -0.20 -12.22
C LEU A 111 -8.08 1.28 -12.55
N GLU A 112 -8.62 2.04 -11.61
CA GLU A 112 -8.81 3.48 -11.82
C GLU A 112 -7.48 4.22 -11.98
N PHE A 113 -6.47 3.90 -11.16
CA PHE A 113 -5.15 4.47 -11.33
C PHE A 113 -4.56 4.22 -12.71
N GLN A 114 -4.78 3.03 -13.29
CA GLN A 114 -4.35 2.70 -14.65
C GLN A 114 -5.06 3.56 -15.71
N ILE A 115 -6.38 3.73 -15.59
CA ILE A 115 -7.15 4.58 -16.50
C ILE A 115 -6.66 6.04 -16.43
N TYR A 116 -6.35 6.52 -15.22
CA TYR A 116 -5.77 7.86 -15.05
C TYR A 116 -4.36 7.97 -15.63
N LEU A 117 -3.53 6.92 -15.51
CA LEU A 117 -2.19 6.95 -16.06
C LEU A 117 -2.23 7.06 -17.59
N GLU A 118 -3.09 6.29 -18.26
CA GLU A 118 -3.32 6.42 -19.71
C GLU A 118 -3.68 7.85 -20.12
N TYR A 119 -4.49 8.53 -19.31
CA TYR A 119 -4.87 9.93 -19.54
C TYR A 119 -3.72 10.94 -19.38
N ILE A 120 -2.76 10.67 -18.49
CA ILE A 120 -1.64 11.59 -18.19
C ILE A 120 -0.31 11.15 -18.79
N GLN A 121 -0.26 10.02 -19.51
CA GLN A 121 0.98 9.42 -20.02
C GLN A 121 1.73 10.32 -21.00
N ASN A 122 1.07 11.29 -21.64
CA ASN A 122 1.71 12.28 -22.53
C ASN A 122 1.93 13.65 -21.86
N LYS A 123 1.76 13.74 -20.54
CA LYS A 123 1.91 14.97 -19.76
C LYS A 123 3.22 15.03 -18.96
N PHE A 124 4.07 14.00 -19.04
CA PHE A 124 5.40 14.05 -18.47
C PHE A 124 6.34 14.90 -19.34
N ARG A 125 7.45 15.37 -18.76
CA ARG A 125 8.28 16.43 -19.36
C ARG A 125 9.12 15.94 -20.53
N ASN A 126 9.47 14.66 -20.57
CA ASN A 126 10.42 14.09 -21.51
C ASN A 126 10.22 12.58 -21.71
N ASP A 127 10.90 12.01 -22.70
CA ASP A 127 10.81 10.58 -23.07
C ASP A 127 11.28 9.64 -21.95
N GLU A 128 12.24 10.05 -21.12
CA GLU A 128 12.70 9.23 -19.98
C GLU A 128 11.60 9.10 -18.92
N GLU A 129 10.95 10.22 -18.55
CA GLU A 129 9.81 10.22 -17.63
C GLU A 129 8.62 9.44 -18.21
N ASN A 130 8.35 9.58 -19.51
CA ASN A 130 7.30 8.81 -20.20
C ASN A 130 7.60 7.30 -20.18
N ALA A 131 8.85 6.89 -20.41
CA ALA A 131 9.25 5.49 -20.39
C ALA A 131 9.11 4.89 -18.98
N ARG A 132 9.52 5.62 -17.94
CA ARG A 132 9.33 5.22 -16.54
C ARG A 132 7.85 5.16 -16.15
N ALA A 133 7.04 6.10 -16.60
CA ALA A 133 5.60 6.07 -16.41
C ALA A 133 4.97 4.82 -17.06
N LYS A 134 5.40 4.47 -18.29
CA LYS A 134 4.97 3.24 -18.95
C LYS A 134 5.38 1.98 -18.17
N ASP A 135 6.58 1.96 -17.60
CA ASP A 135 7.04 0.85 -16.76
C ASP A 135 6.21 0.72 -15.46
N VAL A 136 5.81 1.84 -14.86
CA VAL A 136 4.83 1.85 -13.76
C VAL A 136 3.49 1.27 -14.24
N GLN A 137 2.96 1.71 -15.39
CA GLN A 137 1.70 1.18 -15.94
C GLN A 137 1.72 -0.34 -16.10
N ILE A 138 2.79 -0.89 -16.71
CA ILE A 138 2.94 -2.33 -16.92
C ILE A 138 2.96 -3.06 -15.56
N SER A 139 3.64 -2.49 -14.57
CA SER A 139 3.71 -3.07 -13.23
C SER A 139 2.33 -3.02 -12.54
N LEU A 140 1.56 -1.95 -12.70
CA LEU A 140 0.18 -1.87 -12.19
C LEU A 140 -0.75 -2.90 -12.85
N GLN A 141 -0.59 -3.15 -14.15
CA GLN A 141 -1.35 -4.18 -14.88
C GLN A 141 -1.07 -5.57 -14.30
N VAL A 142 0.20 -5.94 -14.16
CA VAL A 142 0.60 -7.23 -13.58
C VAL A 142 0.08 -7.38 -12.14
N GLU A 143 0.15 -6.32 -11.33
CA GLU A 143 -0.39 -6.35 -9.97
C GLU A 143 -1.90 -6.57 -9.96
N THR A 144 -2.62 -5.88 -10.84
CA THR A 144 -4.08 -6.06 -10.98
C THR A 144 -4.43 -7.49 -11.35
N GLU A 145 -3.69 -8.11 -12.28
CA GLU A 145 -3.90 -9.51 -12.65
C GLU A 145 -3.66 -10.46 -11.47
N LEU A 146 -2.62 -10.22 -10.66
CA LEU A 146 -2.33 -11.02 -9.45
C LEU A 146 -3.43 -10.89 -8.39
N LEU A 147 -4.07 -9.73 -8.28
CA LEU A 147 -5.19 -9.51 -7.38
C LEU A 147 -6.50 -10.09 -7.94
N MET A 148 -6.74 -9.96 -9.24
CA MET A 148 -7.89 -10.51 -9.96
C MET A 148 -8.03 -12.02 -9.80
N GLN A 149 -6.91 -12.75 -9.74
CA GLN A 149 -6.89 -14.20 -9.48
C GLN A 149 -7.51 -14.59 -8.13
N LYS A 150 -7.69 -13.63 -7.20
CA LYS A 150 -8.19 -13.87 -5.84
C LYS A 150 -9.59 -13.34 -5.60
N VAL A 151 -10.22 -12.71 -6.59
CA VAL A 151 -11.54 -12.07 -6.46
C VAL A 151 -12.51 -12.62 -7.48
N SER A 152 -13.78 -12.74 -7.09
CA SER A 152 -14.86 -13.13 -7.99
C SER A 152 -15.14 -12.01 -8.99
N ALA A 153 -15.11 -12.32 -10.30
CA ALA A 153 -15.43 -11.37 -11.37
C ALA A 153 -16.85 -10.79 -11.24
N SER A 154 -17.82 -11.59 -10.80
CA SER A 154 -19.21 -11.16 -10.59
C SER A 154 -19.33 -10.15 -9.44
N SER A 155 -18.63 -10.42 -8.33
CA SER A 155 -18.62 -9.54 -7.15
C SER A 155 -17.90 -8.21 -7.44
N LEU A 156 -16.81 -8.25 -8.21
CA LEU A 156 -16.11 -7.05 -8.69
C LEU A 156 -17.00 -6.16 -9.57
N LEU A 157 -17.68 -6.76 -10.55
CA LEU A 157 -18.54 -6.02 -11.47
C LEU A 157 -19.66 -5.28 -10.72
N THR A 158 -20.23 -5.93 -9.70
CA THR A 158 -21.26 -5.34 -8.83
C THR A 158 -20.75 -4.09 -8.10
N LEU A 159 -19.54 -4.14 -7.56
CA LEU A 159 -18.92 -3.00 -6.86
C LEU A 159 -18.46 -1.88 -7.80
N TYR A 160 -18.10 -2.21 -9.04
CA TYR A 160 -17.66 -1.25 -10.05
C TYR A 160 -18.83 -0.45 -10.65
N ILE A 161 -19.93 -1.12 -11.03
CA ILE A 161 -21.10 -0.46 -11.64
C ILE A 161 -21.77 0.55 -10.70
N GLY A 162 -21.72 0.33 -9.38
CA GLY A 162 -22.30 1.24 -8.39
C GLY A 162 -21.50 2.53 -8.14
N ARG A 163 -20.43 2.81 -8.90
CA ARG A 163 -19.50 3.91 -8.65
C ARG A 163 -19.73 5.10 -9.59
N GLU A 164 -19.90 6.27 -9.00
CA GLU A 164 -19.85 7.56 -9.70
C GLU A 164 -18.39 8.05 -9.74
N THR A 165 -17.81 8.23 -10.93
CA THR A 165 -16.42 8.68 -11.08
C THR A 165 -16.36 10.10 -11.62
N GLU A 166 -16.01 11.05 -10.77
CA GLU A 166 -15.78 12.43 -11.18
C GLU A 166 -14.30 12.60 -11.57
N ARG A 167 -13.99 12.52 -12.86
CA ARG A 167 -12.62 12.68 -13.36
C ARG A 167 -12.25 14.15 -13.48
N LYS A 168 -11.39 14.63 -12.58
CA LYS A 168 -10.80 15.99 -12.67
C LYS A 168 -9.50 15.95 -13.48
N HIS A 169 -9.18 17.06 -14.16
CA HIS A 169 -7.91 17.22 -14.86
C HIS A 169 -6.75 17.22 -13.87
N LEU A 170 -6.06 16.09 -13.77
CA LEU A 170 -4.87 15.95 -12.93
C LEU A 170 -3.58 15.91 -13.76
N GLY A 171 -2.51 16.45 -13.18
CA GLY A 171 -1.15 16.32 -13.70
C GLY A 171 -0.42 15.10 -13.13
N PRO A 172 0.78 14.77 -13.65
CA PRO A 172 1.54 13.60 -13.21
C PRO A 172 1.89 13.55 -11.72
N ALA A 173 2.33 14.67 -11.13
CA ALA A 173 2.84 14.67 -9.75
C ALA A 173 1.76 14.35 -8.69
N PRO A 174 0.57 14.98 -8.69
CA PRO A 174 -0.47 14.60 -7.74
C PRO A 174 -0.97 13.16 -7.91
N TRP A 175 -1.00 12.65 -9.14
CA TRP A 175 -1.38 11.26 -9.42
C TRP A 175 -0.37 10.28 -8.79
N LEU A 176 0.94 10.50 -9.01
CA LEU A 176 1.99 9.66 -8.42
C LEU A 176 1.93 9.64 -6.89
N ASN A 177 1.75 10.81 -6.28
CA ASN A 177 1.65 10.91 -4.82
C ASN A 177 0.45 10.12 -4.27
N SER A 178 -0.70 10.22 -4.94
CA SER A 178 -1.90 9.49 -4.51
C SER A 178 -1.76 8.00 -4.70
N LEU A 179 -1.16 7.55 -5.82
CA LEU A 179 -0.89 6.14 -6.07
C LEU A 179 0.05 5.56 -5.01
N GLU A 180 1.12 6.29 -4.67
CA GLU A 180 2.08 5.87 -3.64
C GLU A 180 1.40 5.69 -2.28
N VAL A 181 0.60 6.67 -1.84
CA VAL A 181 -0.17 6.58 -0.59
C VAL A 181 -1.17 5.43 -0.63
N PHE A 182 -1.83 5.22 -1.76
CA PHE A 182 -2.76 4.11 -1.93
C PHE A 182 -2.06 2.74 -1.83
N LEU A 183 -0.91 2.57 -2.48
CA LEU A 183 -0.13 1.32 -2.43
C LEU A 183 0.37 1.04 -1.01
N GLU A 184 0.79 2.04 -0.25
CA GLU A 184 1.19 1.88 1.15
C GLU A 184 0.03 1.38 2.03
N HIS A 185 -1.16 1.96 1.88
CA HIS A 185 -2.35 1.51 2.60
C HIS A 185 -2.78 0.10 2.16
N SER A 186 -2.71 -0.19 0.86
CA SER A 186 -3.05 -1.50 0.30
C SER A 186 -2.10 -2.58 0.79
N LEU A 187 -0.79 -2.32 0.81
CA LEU A 187 0.22 -3.23 1.34
C LEU A 187 -0.01 -3.53 2.81
N ARG A 188 -0.32 -2.50 3.62
CA ARG A 188 -0.68 -2.69 5.04
C ARG A 188 -1.91 -3.58 5.18
N ALA A 189 -2.94 -3.36 4.37
CA ALA A 189 -4.14 -4.19 4.36
C ALA A 189 -3.82 -5.63 3.98
N MET A 190 -3.01 -5.85 2.94
CA MET A 190 -2.60 -7.19 2.51
C MET A 190 -1.80 -7.94 3.56
N HIS A 191 -0.97 -7.27 4.36
CA HIS A 191 -0.28 -7.93 5.48
C HIS A 191 -1.21 -8.42 6.60
N MET A 192 -2.45 -7.91 6.66
CA MET A 192 -3.46 -8.36 7.63
C MET A 192 -4.39 -9.45 7.06
N MET A 193 -4.35 -9.71 5.76
CA MET A 193 -5.19 -10.69 5.06
C MET A 193 -4.50 -12.04 4.93
#